data_AF-A0A1H3L6F0-F1
#
_entry.id   AF-A0A1H3L6F0-F1
#
_cell.length_a   1.000
_cell.length_b   1.000
_cell.length_c   1.000
_cell.angle_alpha   90.00
_cell.angle_beta   90.00
_cell.angle_gamma   90.00
#
_symmetry.space_group_name_H-M   'P 1'
#
loop_
_entity.id
_entity.type
_entity.pdbx_description
1 polymer ?
#
loop_
_entity_poly.entity_id
_entity_poly.type
_entity_poly.pdbx_seq_one_letter_code
_entity_poly.pdbx_strand_id
1 'polypeptide(L)'
;MYCACGSNKKYIDCCGRYLDKGEITPSAEVLMRSRYTAYTLNREDYLLATWCDSTRPTSLGLASEPNRKWLSLEVRHHEQFTSDHAIVEFIARYKVSGRAHRLHEISRFMRKAGQWFYVDGDIL
;
A
#
# COMPACT_ATOMS: atom_id res chain seq x y z
N MET A 1 -0.24 -18.55 -6.22
CA MET A 1 -0.67 -17.94 -4.94
C MET A 1 -1.57 -16.74 -5.23
N TYR A 2 -2.62 -16.53 -4.45
CA TYR A 2 -3.50 -15.36 -4.57
C TYR A 2 -2.82 -14.10 -4.02
N CYS A 3 -3.22 -12.94 -4.51
CA CYS A 3 -2.66 -11.67 -4.08
C CYS A 3 -3.12 -11.30 -2.67
N ALA A 4 -2.20 -10.83 -1.84
CA ALA A 4 -2.49 -10.49 -0.44
C ALA A 4 -3.46 -9.29 -0.29
N CYS A 5 -3.55 -8.41 -1.31
CA CYS A 5 -4.36 -7.19 -1.27
C CYS A 5 -5.89 -7.40 -1.24
N GLY A 6 -6.38 -8.64 -1.10
CA GLY A 6 -7.81 -8.94 -1.00
C GLY A 6 -8.58 -8.88 -2.32
N SER A 7 -7.90 -8.78 -3.47
CA SER A 7 -8.55 -8.69 -4.80
C SER A 7 -9.09 -10.01 -5.35
N ASN A 8 -8.82 -11.13 -4.67
CA ASN A 8 -9.09 -12.51 -5.12
C ASN A 8 -8.48 -12.88 -6.49
N LYS A 9 -7.53 -12.09 -7.00
CA LYS A 9 -6.77 -12.37 -8.22
C LYS A 9 -5.47 -13.09 -7.89
N LYS A 10 -4.90 -13.83 -8.84
CA LYS A 10 -3.54 -14.37 -8.71
C LYS A 10 -2.55 -13.22 -8.59
N TYR A 11 -1.50 -13.40 -7.80
CA TYR A 11 -0.49 -12.36 -7.56
C TYR A 11 0.07 -11.74 -8.85
N ILE A 12 0.45 -12.58 -9.83
CA ILE A 12 1.04 -12.14 -11.10
C ILE A 12 0.09 -11.34 -12.00
N ASP A 13 -1.22 -11.53 -11.83
CA ASP A 13 -2.28 -10.82 -12.55
C ASP A 13 -2.81 -9.60 -11.76
N CYS A 14 -2.25 -9.36 -10.56
CA CYS A 14 -2.65 -8.30 -9.65
C CYS A 14 -1.44 -7.44 -9.26
N CYS A 15 -0.98 -7.48 -8.02
CA CYS A 15 0.09 -6.61 -7.56
C CYS A 15 1.46 -6.95 -8.14
N GLY A 16 1.70 -8.19 -8.60
CA GLY A 16 2.95 -8.57 -9.27
C GLY A 16 3.22 -7.77 -10.56
N ARG A 17 2.17 -7.26 -11.22
CA ARG A 17 2.33 -6.34 -12.37
C ARG A 17 3.10 -5.07 -11.99
N TYR A 18 2.86 -4.55 -10.80
CA TYR A 18 3.49 -3.31 -10.33
C TYR A 18 4.79 -3.59 -9.57
N LEU A 19 4.78 -4.62 -8.70
CA LEU A 19 5.93 -4.95 -7.84
C LEU A 19 7.09 -5.61 -8.59
N ASP A 20 6.80 -6.38 -9.65
CA ASP A 20 7.83 -7.17 -10.35
C ASP A 20 8.02 -6.72 -11.79
N LYS A 21 6.95 -6.32 -12.49
CA LYS A 21 7.05 -5.87 -13.90
C LYS A 21 7.23 -4.36 -14.05
N GLY A 22 7.11 -3.60 -12.95
CA GLY A 22 7.27 -2.14 -12.97
C GLY A 22 6.18 -1.40 -13.74
N GLU A 23 4.99 -1.99 -13.93
CA GLU A 23 3.87 -1.29 -14.54
C GLU A 23 3.41 -0.12 -13.65
N ILE A 24 2.81 0.90 -14.27
CA ILE A 24 2.25 2.05 -13.53
C ILE A 24 0.87 1.67 -12.99
N THR A 25 0.64 1.98 -11.71
CA THR A 25 -0.66 1.77 -11.07
C THR A 25 -1.71 2.75 -11.64
N PRO A 26 -2.86 2.28 -12.15
CA PRO A 26 -3.84 3.13 -12.83
C PRO A 26 -4.64 4.06 -11.89
N SER A 27 -4.70 3.75 -10.59
CA SER A 27 -5.41 4.55 -9.58
C SER A 27 -4.71 4.54 -8.23
N ALA A 28 -5.07 5.49 -7.36
CA ALA A 28 -4.61 5.54 -5.98
C ALA A 28 -5.01 4.28 -5.18
N GLU A 29 -6.22 3.74 -5.37
CA GLU A 29 -6.62 2.48 -4.75
C GLU A 29 -5.71 1.32 -5.17
N VAL A 30 -5.36 1.22 -6.46
CA VAL A 30 -4.49 0.16 -6.93
C VAL A 30 -3.08 0.31 -6.35
N LEU A 31 -2.59 1.55 -6.24
CA LEU A 31 -1.34 1.82 -5.55
C LEU A 31 -1.41 1.41 -4.08
N MET A 32 -2.45 1.80 -3.35
CA MET A 32 -2.65 1.44 -1.95
C MET A 32 -2.62 -0.09 -1.75
N ARG A 33 -3.35 -0.84 -2.58
CA ARG A 33 -3.38 -2.31 -2.58
C ARG A 33 -2.02 -2.93 -2.88
N SER A 34 -1.27 -2.37 -3.83
CA SER A 34 0.07 -2.81 -4.17
C SER A 34 1.07 -2.55 -3.03
N ARG A 35 0.99 -1.38 -2.37
CA ARG A 35 1.79 -1.05 -1.19
C ARG A 35 1.51 -2.00 -0.03
N TYR A 36 0.25 -2.32 0.26
CA TYR A 36 -0.08 -3.36 1.24
C TYR A 36 0.58 -4.70 0.89
N THR A 37 0.53 -5.12 -0.37
CA THR A 37 1.18 -6.37 -0.80
C THR A 37 2.71 -6.29 -0.62
N ALA A 38 3.32 -5.13 -0.90
CA ALA A 38 4.74 -4.90 -0.67
C ALA A 38 5.11 -5.03 0.81
N TYR A 39 4.29 -4.52 1.74
CA TYR A 39 4.47 -4.76 3.18
C TYR A 39 4.39 -6.26 3.53
N THR A 40 3.48 -7.02 2.91
CA THR A 40 3.39 -8.47 3.15
C THR A 40 4.60 -9.26 2.65
N LEU A 41 5.35 -8.69 1.71
CA LEU A 41 6.53 -9.29 1.08
C LEU A 41 7.85 -8.64 1.51
N ASN A 42 7.82 -7.69 2.47
CA ASN A 42 8.96 -6.89 2.89
C ASN A 42 9.71 -6.17 1.74
N ARG A 43 8.98 -5.71 0.72
CA ARG A 43 9.52 -4.97 -0.43
C ARG A 43 9.63 -3.47 -0.15
N GLU A 44 10.58 -3.13 0.71
CA GLU A 44 10.85 -1.75 1.14
C GLU A 44 11.25 -0.83 -0.03
N ASP A 45 11.97 -1.38 -1.01
CA ASP A 45 12.33 -0.74 -2.27
C ASP A 45 11.09 -0.15 -2.98
N TYR A 46 10.04 -0.96 -3.14
CA TYR A 46 8.81 -0.54 -3.79
C TYR A 46 8.05 0.51 -2.96
N LEU A 47 8.05 0.36 -1.64
CA LEU A 47 7.38 1.30 -0.73
C LEU A 47 8.04 2.69 -0.76
N LEU A 48 9.36 2.75 -0.83
CA LEU A 48 10.10 4.00 -0.96
C LEU A 48 9.97 4.61 -2.36
N ALA A 49 10.00 3.78 -3.42
CA ALA A 49 9.85 4.25 -4.80
C ALA A 49 8.46 4.82 -5.10
N THR A 50 7.43 4.38 -4.36
CA THR A 50 6.04 4.85 -4.51
C THR A 50 5.60 5.83 -3.42
N TRP A 51 6.55 6.38 -2.67
CA TRP A 51 6.32 7.44 -1.70
C TRP A 51 6.70 8.78 -2.33
N CYS A 52 5.91 9.83 -2.07
CA CYS A 52 6.22 11.18 -2.48
C CYS A 52 7.53 11.66 -1.86
N ASP A 53 8.44 12.22 -2.67
CA ASP A 53 9.76 12.65 -2.22
C ASP A 53 9.73 13.63 -1.04
N SER A 54 8.68 14.47 -0.93
CA SER A 54 8.55 15.49 0.12
C SER A 54 8.28 14.91 1.52
N THR A 55 7.71 13.71 1.61
CA THR A 55 7.30 13.07 2.87
C THR A 55 7.95 11.70 3.06
N ARG A 56 8.77 11.25 2.11
CA ARG A 56 9.39 9.93 2.13
C ARG A 56 10.43 9.82 3.25
N PRO A 57 10.31 8.84 4.16
CA PRO A 57 11.36 8.55 5.12
C PRO A 57 12.58 7.95 4.43
N THR A 58 13.76 8.09 5.03
CA THR A 58 15.00 7.46 4.51
C THR A 58 14.92 5.93 4.50
N SER A 59 14.21 5.34 5.47
CA SER A 59 13.94 3.91 5.56
C SER A 59 12.67 3.67 6.38
N LEU A 60 11.95 2.59 6.09
CA LEU A 60 10.84 2.06 6.89
C LEU A 60 11.32 1.05 7.95
N GLY A 61 12.54 0.52 7.82
CA GLY A 61 13.11 -0.42 8.79
C GLY A 61 12.35 -1.75 8.89
N LEU A 62 11.75 -2.23 7.80
CA LEU A 62 10.87 -3.42 7.84
C LEU A 62 11.60 -4.67 8.34
N ALA A 63 12.89 -4.78 8.06
CA ALA A 63 13.73 -5.89 8.53
C ALA A 63 13.94 -5.89 10.07
N SER A 64 13.75 -4.75 10.73
CA SER A 64 13.91 -4.60 12.18
C SER A 64 12.60 -4.72 12.94
N GLU A 65 11.46 -4.81 12.26
CA GLU A 65 10.17 -4.90 12.92
C GLU A 65 9.91 -6.30 13.51
N PRO A 66 9.32 -6.39 14.73
CA PRO A 66 8.96 -7.66 15.34
C PRO A 66 7.96 -8.42 14.46
N ASN A 67 8.24 -9.69 14.17
CA ASN A 67 7.49 -10.68 13.37
C ASN A 67 6.03 -10.28 12.99
N ARG A 68 5.90 -9.24 12.16
CA ARG A 68 4.61 -8.62 11.83
C ARG A 68 4.01 -9.40 10.69
N LYS A 69 2.92 -10.12 10.97
CA LYS A 69 2.21 -10.90 9.98
C LYS A 69 0.96 -10.18 9.52
N TRP A 70 0.98 -9.63 8.32
CA TRP A 70 -0.20 -9.09 7.66
C TRP A 70 -1.21 -10.20 7.37
N LEU A 71 -2.49 -9.93 7.65
CA LEU A 71 -3.57 -10.91 7.57
C LEU A 71 -4.56 -10.60 6.45
N SER A 72 -5.04 -9.36 6.39
CA SER A 72 -6.05 -8.95 5.42
C SER A 72 -6.03 -7.44 5.19
N LEU A 73 -6.46 -7.05 4.00
CA LEU A 73 -6.76 -5.68 3.63
C LEU A 73 -8.22 -5.55 3.23
N GLU A 74 -8.89 -4.53 3.72
CA GLU A 74 -10.22 -4.10 3.31
C GLU A 74 -10.17 -2.63 2.93
N VAL A 75 -10.44 -2.30 1.67
CA VAL A 75 -10.60 -0.89 1.24
C VAL A 75 -12.05 -0.50 1.51
N ARG A 76 -12.24 0.57 2.28
CA ARG A 76 -13.55 1.09 2.69
C ARG A 76 -14.06 2.15 1.74
N HIS A 77 -13.19 3.06 1.35
CA HIS A 77 -13.52 4.19 0.49
C HIS A 77 -12.34 4.52 -0.42
N HIS A 78 -12.64 4.94 -1.65
CA HIS A 78 -11.67 5.50 -2.58
C HIS A 78 -12.34 6.66 -3.29
N GLU A 79 -11.71 7.82 -3.22
CA GLU A 79 -12.22 9.02 -3.84
C GLU A 79 -11.09 9.81 -4.48
N GLN A 80 -11.30 10.14 -5.75
CA GLN A 80 -10.40 10.97 -6.52
C GLN A 80 -11.05 12.35 -6.69
N PHE A 81 -10.55 13.34 -5.95
CA PHE A 81 -11.10 14.70 -5.95
C PHE A 81 -10.70 15.50 -7.20
N THR A 82 -9.52 15.22 -7.75
CA THR A 82 -8.98 15.89 -8.94
C THR A 82 -8.27 14.90 -9.84
N SER A 83 -7.78 15.33 -11.00
CA SER A 83 -6.92 14.50 -11.86
C SER A 83 -5.74 13.91 -11.09
N ASP A 84 -5.21 14.63 -10.10
CA ASP A 84 -3.91 14.33 -9.51
C ASP A 84 -3.92 14.17 -8.00
N HIS A 85 -5.10 14.14 -7.36
CA HIS A 85 -5.24 13.89 -5.92
C HIS A 85 -6.39 12.93 -5.62
N ALA A 86 -6.13 12.00 -4.70
CA ALA A 86 -7.11 11.03 -4.24
C ALA A 86 -6.84 10.62 -2.80
N ILE A 87 -7.86 10.08 -2.13
CA ILE A 87 -7.74 9.40 -0.85
C ILE A 87 -8.17 7.95 -0.96
N VAL A 88 -7.64 7.12 -0.06
CA VAL A 88 -8.08 5.74 0.14
C VAL A 88 -8.21 5.50 1.63
N GLU A 89 -9.43 5.20 2.08
CA GLU A 89 -9.69 4.70 3.43
C GLU A 89 -9.63 3.18 3.42
N PHE A 90 -8.91 2.59 4.37
CA PHE A 90 -8.80 1.15 4.47
C PHE A 90 -8.61 0.67 5.89
N ILE A 91 -8.84 -0.63 6.07
CA ILE A 91 -8.55 -1.37 7.27
C ILE A 91 -7.57 -2.48 6.94
N ALA A 92 -6.38 -2.41 7.51
CA ALA A 92 -5.38 -3.48 7.45
C ALA A 92 -5.33 -4.22 8.79
N ARG A 93 -5.37 -5.56 8.74
CA ARG A 93 -5.25 -6.41 9.92
C ARG A 93 -3.89 -7.09 9.91
N TYR A 94 -3.22 -7.08 11.05
CA TYR A 94 -1.92 -7.74 11.22
C TYR A 94 -1.80 -8.36 12.61
N LYS A 95 -0.85 -9.28 12.77
CA LYS A 95 -0.44 -9.83 14.06
C LYS A 95 0.97 -9.40 14.39
N VAL A 96 1.22 -9.02 15.63
CA VAL A 96 2.57 -8.77 16.17
C VAL A 96 2.66 -9.48 17.51
N SER A 97 3.72 -10.26 17.73
CA SER A 97 3.92 -11.03 18.97
C SER A 97 2.69 -11.83 19.41
N GLY A 98 2.00 -12.46 18.45
CA GLY A 98 0.79 -13.26 18.68
C GLY A 98 -0.51 -12.47 18.88
N ARG A 99 -0.46 -11.14 19.04
CA ARG A 99 -1.64 -10.29 19.23
C ARG A 99 -2.12 -9.73 17.89
N ALA A 100 -3.43 -9.75 17.67
CA ALA A 100 -4.05 -9.19 16.48
C ALA A 100 -4.32 -7.69 16.67
N HIS A 101 -3.96 -6.91 15.65
CA HIS A 101 -4.13 -5.47 15.60
C HIS A 101 -4.90 -5.08 14.33
N ARG A 102 -5.55 -3.92 14.40
CA ARG A 102 -6.25 -3.28 13.30
C ARG A 102 -5.65 -1.89 13.10
N LEU A 103 -5.23 -1.61 11.88
CA LEU A 103 -4.89 -0.27 11.40
C LEU A 103 -6.05 0.21 10.55
N HIS A 104 -6.70 1.30 10.97
CA HIS A 104 -7.70 2.00 10.17
C HIS A 104 -7.08 3.33 9.78
N GLU A 105 -6.95 3.60 8.49
CA GLU A 105 -6.24 4.77 8.00
C GLU A 105 -6.97 5.38 6.79
N ILE A 106 -6.94 6.71 6.69
CA ILE A 106 -7.21 7.45 5.46
C ILE A 106 -5.88 7.92 4.89
N SER A 107 -5.43 7.30 3.80
CA SER A 107 -4.22 7.70 3.10
C SER A 107 -4.50 8.72 2.00
N ARG A 108 -3.60 9.70 1.86
CA ARG A 108 -3.60 10.70 0.78
C ARG A 108 -2.60 10.30 -0.30
N PHE A 109 -3.01 10.46 -1.56
CA PHE A 109 -2.21 10.16 -2.73
C PHE A 109 -2.18 11.34 -3.69
N MET A 110 -1.04 11.50 -4.37
CA MET A 110 -0.88 12.46 -5.45
C MET A 110 -0.34 11.81 -6.71
N ARG A 111 -0.73 12.32 -7.88
CA ARG A 111 -0.23 11.88 -9.18
C ARG A 111 0.75 12.90 -9.73
N LYS A 112 1.93 12.44 -10.15
CA LYS A 112 2.95 13.26 -10.80
C LYS A 112 3.47 12.52 -12.03
N ALA A 113 3.50 13.21 -13.18
CA ALA A 113 3.93 12.64 -14.45
C ALA A 113 3.24 11.30 -14.79
N GLY A 114 1.93 11.19 -14.49
CA GLY A 114 1.13 10.00 -14.76
C GLY A 114 1.25 8.86 -13.74
N GLN A 115 2.10 8.99 -12.72
CA GLN A 115 2.30 7.98 -11.67
C GLN A 115 1.77 8.45 -10.32
N TRP A 116 1.09 7.56 -9.59
CA TRP A 116 0.61 7.82 -8.24
C TRP A 116 1.71 7.61 -7.20
N PHE A 117 1.67 8.43 -6.15
CA PHE A 117 2.56 8.38 -5.00
C PHE A 117 1.76 8.52 -3.71
N TYR A 118 2.12 7.75 -2.69
CA TYR A 118 1.63 7.94 -1.32
C TYR A 118 2.26 9.20 -0.73
N VAL A 119 1.44 10.07 -0.15
CA VAL A 119 1.92 11.29 0.51
C VAL A 119 2.06 11.03 2.00
N ASP A 120 0.95 10.77 2.67
CA ASP A 120 0.83 10.54 4.10
C ASP A 120 -0.56 9.96 4.39
N GLY A 121 -0.91 9.78 5.66
CA GLY A 121 -2.24 9.34 6.06
C GLY A 121 -2.50 9.56 7.54
N ASP A 122 -3.79 9.59 7.88
CA ASP A 122 -4.26 9.79 9.25
C ASP A 122 -4.82 8.47 9.80
N ILE A 123 -4.36 8.06 10.98
CA ILE A 123 -4.87 6.88 11.69
C ILE A 123 -6.17 7.25 12.41
N LEU A 124 -7.19 6.40 12.25
CA LEU A 124 -8.52 6.52 12.87
C LEU A 124 -8.69 5.60 14.10
#